data_AF-I7BDR6-F1
#
_entry.id   AF-I7BDR6-F1
#
_cell.length_a   1.000
_cell.length_b   1.000
_cell.length_c   1.000
_cell.angle_alpha   90.00
_cell.angle_beta   90.00
_cell.angle_gamma   90.00
#
_symmetry.space_group_name_H-M   'P 1'
#
loop_
_entity.id
_entity.type
_entity.pdbx_description
1 polymer ?
#
loop_
_entity_poly.entity_id
_entity_poly.type
_entity_poly.pdbx_seq_one_letter_code
_entity_poly.pdbx_strand_id
1 'polypeptide(L)'
;SFAFDNNDQGPPQDGAGNLISPSINDDGTCGNGYVCEHRWRQIFNMVGFRNAVQGTGIENWWSDGNQQIAFGRGNKGFVAFTI
;
A
#
# COMPACT_ATOMS: atom_id res chain seq x y z
N SER A 1 3.00 -10.43 -1.55
CA SER A 1 3.75 -11.10 -0.46
C SER A 1 2.83 -12.08 0.25
N PHE A 2 3.38 -12.91 1.13
CA PHE A 2 2.65 -13.77 2.05
C PHE A 2 3.12 -13.49 3.48
N ALA A 3 2.27 -13.78 4.46
CA ALA A 3 2.62 -13.65 5.87
C ALA A 3 3.46 -14.86 6.31
N PHE A 4 4.53 -14.61 7.08
CA PHE A 4 5.42 -15.62 7.60
C PHE A 4 5.84 -15.28 9.03
N ASP A 5 6.03 -16.30 9.86
CA ASP A 5 6.43 -16.16 11.26
C ASP A 5 7.93 -16.46 11.48
N ASN A 6 8.60 -17.05 10.47
CA ASN A 6 10.03 -17.30 10.49
C ASN A 6 10.65 -17.19 9.08
N ASN A 7 11.97 -17.10 9.02
CA ASN A 7 12.71 -16.84 7.78
C ASN A 7 12.70 -18.02 6.79
N ASP A 8 12.46 -19.24 7.26
CA ASP A 8 12.50 -20.46 6.44
C ASP A 8 11.10 -20.91 5.99
N GLN A 9 10.06 -20.16 6.38
CA GLN A 9 8.68 -20.49 6.04
C GLN A 9 8.41 -20.26 4.55
N GLY A 10 8.06 -21.34 3.86
CA GLY A 10 7.62 -21.28 2.47
C GLY A 10 6.26 -20.59 2.30
N PRO A 11 5.90 -20.24 1.07
CA PRO A 11 4.58 -19.72 0.74
C PRO A 11 3.45 -20.71 1.12
N PRO A 12 2.22 -20.23 1.32
CA PRO A 12 1.06 -21.06 1.67
C PRO A 12 0.89 -22.27 0.75
N GLN A 13 0.81 -23.46 1.34
CA GLN A 13 0.75 -24.75 0.65
C GLN A 13 -0.35 -25.66 1.22
N ASP A 14 -0.86 -26.57 0.39
CA ASP A 14 -1.76 -27.63 0.83
C ASP A 14 -1.00 -28.79 1.50
N GLY A 15 -1.73 -29.80 2.00
CA GLY A 15 -1.13 -30.97 2.66
C GLY A 15 -0.29 -31.87 1.74
N ALA A 16 -0.32 -31.65 0.43
CA ALA A 16 0.50 -32.36 -0.56
C ALA A 16 1.70 -31.52 -1.04
N GLY A 17 1.88 -30.30 -0.52
CA GLY A 17 2.96 -29.40 -0.88
C GLY A 17 2.70 -28.56 -2.15
N ASN A 18 1.47 -28.54 -2.67
CA ASN A 18 1.14 -27.64 -3.78
C ASN A 18 0.88 -26.23 -3.27
N LEU A 19 1.28 -25.22 -4.04
CA LEU A 19 1.03 -23.82 -3.70
C LEU A 19 -0.46 -23.50 -3.74
N ILE A 20 -0.96 -22.87 -2.69
CA ILE A 20 -2.33 -22.36 -2.64
C ILE A 20 -2.34 -20.97 -3.28
N SER A 21 -3.27 -20.69 -4.18
CA SER A 21 -3.40 -19.33 -4.73
C SER A 21 -4.04 -18.36 -3.74
N PRO A 22 -3.73 -17.06 -3.79
CA PRO A 22 -4.45 -16.04 -3.02
C PRO A 22 -5.94 -16.10 -3.32
N SER A 23 -6.79 -16.11 -2.29
CA SER A 23 -8.21 -15.80 -2.43
C SER A 23 -8.42 -14.30 -2.31
N ILE A 24 -9.50 -13.76 -2.90
CA ILE A 24 -9.89 -12.37 -2.74
C ILE A 24 -11.12 -12.33 -1.84
N ASN A 25 -11.00 -11.62 -0.71
CA ASN A 25 -12.09 -11.40 0.23
C ASN A 25 -13.05 -10.32 -0.30
N ASP A 26 -14.25 -10.22 0.29
CA ASP A 26 -15.27 -9.24 -0.10
C ASP A 26 -14.81 -7.78 0.07
N ASP A 27 -13.88 -7.52 0.99
CA ASP A 27 -13.27 -6.20 1.21
C ASP A 27 -12.11 -5.88 0.25
N GLY A 28 -11.82 -6.79 -0.68
CA GLY A 28 -10.75 -6.68 -1.67
C GLY A 28 -9.37 -7.07 -1.17
N THR A 29 -9.20 -7.43 0.10
CA THR A 29 -7.95 -7.97 0.64
C THR A 29 -7.73 -9.42 0.20
N CYS A 30 -6.52 -9.94 0.42
CA CYS A 30 -6.23 -11.34 0.11
C CYS A 30 -6.42 -12.25 1.34
N GLY A 31 -6.83 -13.49 1.06
CA GLY A 31 -6.82 -14.59 2.02
C GLY A 31 -5.74 -15.62 1.70
N ASN A 32 -5.89 -16.82 2.26
CA ASN A 32 -4.95 -17.94 2.10
C ASN A 32 -3.50 -17.61 2.52
N GLY A 33 -3.32 -16.76 3.54
CA GLY A 33 -1.99 -16.36 4.02
C GLY A 33 -1.29 -15.29 3.16
N TYR A 34 -1.95 -14.76 2.13
CA TYR A 34 -1.41 -13.67 1.31
C TYR A 34 -1.79 -12.30 1.87
N VAL A 35 -0.84 -11.37 1.87
CA VAL A 35 -1.02 -10.04 2.46
C VAL A 35 -1.64 -9.05 1.45
N CYS A 36 -1.16 -9.09 0.21
CA CYS A 36 -1.59 -8.24 -0.90
C CYS A 36 -1.71 -6.74 -0.55
N GLU A 37 -0.61 -6.14 -0.10
CA GLU A 37 -0.50 -4.71 0.24
C GLU A 37 -0.98 -3.81 -0.92
N HIS A 38 -0.72 -4.23 -2.16
CA HIS A 38 -1.19 -3.53 -3.37
C HIS A 38 -2.71 -3.42 -3.50
N ARG A 39 -3.49 -4.19 -2.72
CA ARG A 39 -4.95 -4.13 -2.65
C ARG A 39 -5.48 -3.38 -1.43
N TRP A 40 -4.61 -2.95 -0.51
CA TRP A 40 -5.05 -2.16 0.63
C TRP A 40 -5.50 -0.79 0.16
N ARG A 41 -6.66 -0.34 0.63
CA ARG A 41 -7.30 0.92 0.21
C ARG A 41 -6.37 2.12 0.31
N GLN A 42 -5.62 2.23 1.40
CA GLN A 42 -4.67 3.29 1.65
C GLN A 42 -3.54 3.28 0.61
N ILE A 43 -3.15 2.12 0.10
CA ILE A 43 -2.05 1.97 -0.86
C ILE A 43 -2.56 2.21 -2.29
N PHE A 44 -3.61 1.49 -2.73
CA PHE A 44 -4.07 1.65 -4.11
C PHE A 44 -4.67 3.03 -4.37
N ASN A 45 -5.29 3.68 -3.37
CA ASN A 45 -5.74 5.06 -3.53
C ASN A 45 -4.57 6.03 -3.68
N MET A 46 -3.42 5.76 -3.04
CA MET A 46 -2.22 6.58 -3.23
C MET A 46 -1.56 6.33 -4.61
N VAL A 47 -1.72 5.14 -5.18
CA VAL A 47 -1.42 4.91 -6.61
C VAL A 47 -2.34 5.74 -7.50
N GLY A 48 -3.65 5.76 -7.20
CA GLY A 48 -4.63 6.63 -7.86
C GLY A 48 -4.28 8.11 -7.76
N PHE A 49 -3.92 8.58 -6.56
CA PHE A 49 -3.43 9.93 -6.31
C PHE A 49 -2.22 10.25 -7.18
N ARG A 50 -1.21 9.35 -7.21
CA ARG A 50 0.01 9.52 -8.02
C ARG A 50 -0.29 9.66 -9.52
N ASN A 51 -1.30 8.94 -10.01
CA ASN A 51 -1.76 9.03 -11.39
C ASN A 51 -2.50 10.36 -11.64
N ALA A 52 -3.40 10.76 -10.75
CA ALA A 52 -4.15 12.01 -10.86
C ALA A 52 -3.23 13.24 -10.90
N VAL A 53 -2.18 13.25 -10.07
CA VAL A 53 -1.22 14.36 -9.98
C VAL A 53 -0.01 14.22 -10.92
N GLN A 54 -0.07 13.32 -11.91
CA GLN A 54 1.03 13.14 -12.85
C GLN A 54 1.36 14.45 -13.59
N GLY A 55 2.66 14.69 -13.79
CA GLY A 55 3.19 15.84 -14.52
C GLY A 55 3.33 17.13 -13.71
N THR A 56 2.92 17.16 -12.43
CA THR A 56 3.08 18.35 -11.58
C THR A 56 4.37 18.32 -10.77
N GLY A 57 4.88 19.48 -10.38
CA GLY A 57 5.96 19.60 -9.38
C GLY A 57 5.47 19.34 -7.96
N ILE A 58 6.39 19.40 -7.00
CA ILE A 58 6.05 19.55 -5.58
C ILE A 58 5.94 21.05 -5.30
N GLU A 59 4.85 21.46 -4.66
CA GLU A 59 4.56 22.86 -4.32
C GLU A 59 4.02 22.95 -2.89
N ASN A 60 3.99 24.15 -2.31
CA ASN A 60 3.40 24.41 -0.99
C ASN A 60 3.95 23.49 0.11
N TRP A 61 5.26 23.28 0.12
CA TRP A 61 5.93 22.50 1.16
C TRP A 61 5.75 23.16 2.53
N TRP A 62 5.35 22.36 3.51
CA TRP A 62 5.22 22.77 4.90
C TRP A 62 5.73 21.66 5.83
N SER A 63 6.36 22.06 6.93
CA SER A 63 6.75 21.17 8.01
C SER A 63 6.77 21.94 9.34
N ASP A 64 6.45 21.26 10.43
CA ASP A 64 6.64 21.78 11.80
C ASP A 64 8.08 21.59 12.33
N GLY A 65 8.98 21.01 11.51
CA GLY A 65 10.34 20.63 11.91
C GLY A 65 10.42 19.35 12.73
N ASN A 66 9.32 18.60 12.86
CA ASN A 66 9.24 17.38 13.66
C ASN A 66 8.43 16.28 12.93
N GLN A 67 7.22 15.97 13.40
CA GLN A 67 6.42 14.82 12.96
C GLN A 67 5.28 15.21 12.02
N GLN A 68 5.21 16.49 11.61
CA GLN A 68 4.19 16.95 10.67
C GLN A 68 4.82 17.51 9.40
N ILE A 69 4.33 17.01 8.26
CA ILE A 69 4.71 17.48 6.92
C ILE A 69 3.47 17.55 6.03
N ALA A 70 3.47 18.48 5.09
CA ALA A 70 2.44 18.56 4.05
C ALA A 70 3.01 19.16 2.77
N PHE A 71 2.43 18.76 1.62
CA PHE A 71 2.78 19.34 0.34
C PHE A 71 1.67 19.17 -0.70
N GLY A 72 1.65 20.09 -1.66
CA GLY A 72 0.82 20.06 -2.85
C GLY A 72 1.55 19.47 -4.06
N ARG A 73 0.75 19.10 -5.06
CA ARG A 73 1.19 18.62 -6.38
C ARG A 73 0.53 19.45 -7.47
N GLY A 74 1.06 20.65 -7.71
CA GLY A 74 0.38 21.68 -8.50
C GLY A 74 -1.00 21.97 -7.92
N ASN A 75 -1.98 22.21 -8.81
CA ASN A 75 -3.39 22.36 -8.45
C ASN A 75 -4.19 21.04 -8.43
N LYS A 76 -3.52 19.87 -8.51
CA LYS A 76 -4.18 18.57 -8.72
C LYS A 76 -4.36 17.75 -7.43
N GLY A 77 -3.57 18.01 -6.40
CA GLY A 77 -3.65 17.22 -5.17
C GLY A 77 -2.80 17.79 -4.04
N PHE A 78 -3.16 17.39 -2.82
CA PHE A 78 -2.50 17.78 -1.57
C PHE A 78 -2.49 16.58 -0.63
N VAL A 79 -1.43 16.43 0.16
CA VAL A 79 -1.32 15.39 1.19
C VAL A 79 -0.65 15.97 2.43
N ALA A 80 -1.10 15.51 3.60
CA ALA A 80 -0.56 15.88 4.90
C ALA A 80 -0.35 14.62 5.74
N PHE A 81 0.70 14.63 6.55
CA PHE A 81 1.10 13.53 7.41
C PHE A 81 1.31 14.05 8.83
N THR A 82 0.88 13.25 9.79
CA THR A 82 1.21 13.37 11.20
C THR A 82 1.61 11.98 11.66
N ILE A 83 2.82 11.88 12.21
CA ILE A 83 3.38 10.65 12.75
C ILE A 83 3.26 10.67 14.27
#